data_AF-A0A8J7A021-F1
#
_entry.id   AF-A0A8J7A021-F1
#
_cell.length_a   1.000
_cell.length_b   1.000
_cell.length_c   1.000
_cell.angle_alpha   90.00
_cell.angle_beta   90.00
_cell.angle_gamma   90.00
#
_symmetry.space_group_name_H-M   'P 1'
#
loop_
_entity.id
_entity.type
_entity.pdbx_description
1 polymer ?
#
loop_
_entity_poly.entity_id
_entity_poly.type
_entity_poly.pdbx_seq_one_letter_code
_entity_poly.pdbx_strand_id
1 'polypeptide(L)'
;MMELKDKIEEFTVVKGNIPKSLKIQFKVFCVQKNAEMSEILEILIRQWIQAGAPVPQLHSNLLKEELEEIKGYIPKNLKYQFKIICKHKKVTMRSVLYGLITQWVEMGGSIES
;
A
#
# COMPACT_ATOMS: atom_id res chain seq x y z
N MET A 1 -28.10 9.46 -13.01
CA MET A 1 -26.63 9.53 -13.20
C MET A 1 -25.96 10.50 -12.22
N MET A 2 -26.42 10.59 -10.96
CA MET A 2 -25.84 11.53 -9.97
C MET A 2 -24.95 10.80 -8.93
N GLU A 3 -25.22 9.52 -8.64
CA GLU A 3 -24.52 8.76 -7.58
C GLU A 3 -23.10 8.27 -7.95
N LEU A 4 -22.76 8.14 -9.23
CA LEU A 4 -21.43 7.66 -9.64
C LEU A 4 -20.36 8.76 -9.52
N LYS A 5 -20.75 10.04 -9.65
CA LYS A 5 -19.81 11.18 -9.58
C LYS A 5 -19.32 11.39 -8.14
N ASP A 6 -20.21 11.31 -7.16
CA ASP A 6 -19.86 11.49 -5.75
C ASP A 6 -18.93 10.38 -5.25
N LYS A 7 -19.14 9.12 -5.67
CA LYS A 7 -18.22 8.02 -5.34
C LYS A 7 -16.83 8.19 -5.94
N ILE A 8 -16.70 8.69 -7.17
CA ILE A 8 -15.38 8.91 -7.79
C ILE A 8 -14.65 10.07 -7.11
N GLU A 9 -15.38 11.09 -6.63
CA GLU A 9 -14.81 12.16 -5.81
C GLU A 9 -14.32 11.67 -4.45
N GLU A 10 -14.65 10.47 -3.99
CA GLU A 10 -14.17 9.96 -2.70
C GLU A 10 -12.81 9.25 -2.79
N PHE A 11 -12.31 8.91 -3.99
CA PHE A 11 -11.03 8.20 -4.13
C PHE A 11 -9.88 9.12 -4.56
N THR A 12 -8.66 8.72 -4.21
CA THR A 12 -7.42 9.43 -4.52
C THR A 12 -6.26 8.44 -4.66
N VAL A 13 -5.26 8.81 -5.47
CA VAL A 13 -4.15 7.91 -5.77
C VAL A 13 -3.13 7.91 -4.64
N VAL A 14 -2.79 6.73 -4.13
CA VAL A 14 -1.58 6.50 -3.33
C VAL A 14 -0.48 5.95 -4.24
N LYS A 15 0.76 6.40 -4.04
CA LYS A 15 1.91 6.05 -4.89
C LYS A 15 3.11 5.62 -4.06
N GLY A 16 3.77 4.56 -4.48
CA GLY A 16 5.02 4.06 -3.93
C GLY A 16 6.01 3.71 -5.04
N ASN A 17 7.26 3.46 -4.65
CA ASN A 17 8.27 2.86 -5.53
C ASN A 17 8.76 1.60 -4.83
N ILE A 18 8.77 0.48 -5.54
CA ILE A 18 9.16 -0.83 -5.02
C ILE A 18 10.04 -1.55 -6.04
N PRO A 19 10.88 -2.52 -5.63
CA PRO A 19 11.63 -3.33 -6.57
C PRO A 19 10.71 -4.03 -7.56
N LYS A 20 11.15 -4.14 -8.81
CA LYS A 20 10.39 -4.78 -9.89
C LYS A 20 9.98 -6.21 -9.55
N SER A 21 10.89 -6.97 -8.95
CA SER A 21 10.65 -8.35 -8.46
C SER A 21 9.47 -8.39 -7.48
N LEU A 22 9.49 -7.51 -6.48
CA LEU A 22 8.43 -7.38 -5.48
C LEU A 22 7.10 -6.98 -6.11
N LYS A 23 7.10 -6.06 -7.09
CA LYS A 23 5.88 -5.67 -7.80
C LYS A 23 5.25 -6.82 -8.57
N ILE A 24 6.06 -7.69 -9.19
CA ILE A 24 5.58 -8.89 -9.88
C ILE A 24 4.95 -9.86 -8.87
N GLN A 25 5.64 -10.14 -7.76
CA GLN A 25 5.13 -11.02 -6.71
C GLN A 25 3.82 -10.48 -6.11
N PHE A 26 3.78 -9.19 -5.80
CA PHE A 26 2.57 -8.51 -5.34
C PHE A 26 1.39 -8.73 -6.30
N LYS A 27 1.60 -8.52 -7.62
CA LYS A 27 0.57 -8.76 -8.64
C LYS A 27 0.11 -10.21 -8.70
N VAL A 28 1.04 -11.17 -8.61
CA VAL A 28 0.70 -12.59 -8.61
C VAL A 28 -0.23 -12.92 -7.43
N PHE A 29 0.08 -12.43 -6.22
CA PHE A 29 -0.78 -12.66 -5.07
C PHE A 29 -2.15 -11.96 -5.20
N CYS A 30 -2.21 -10.73 -5.71
CA CYS A 30 -3.48 -10.07 -6.00
C CYS A 30 -4.36 -10.92 -6.94
N VAL A 31 -3.80 -11.43 -8.04
CA VAL A 31 -4.51 -12.31 -8.99
C VAL A 31 -4.94 -13.62 -8.32
N GLN A 32 -4.08 -14.26 -7.53
CA GLN A 32 -4.42 -15.49 -6.80
C GLN A 32 -5.55 -15.30 -5.80
N LYS A 33 -5.68 -14.09 -5.24
CA LYS A 33 -6.75 -13.71 -4.30
C LYS A 33 -8.00 -13.15 -5.01
N ASN A 34 -8.00 -13.07 -6.34
CA ASN A 34 -9.06 -12.44 -7.14
C ASN A 34 -9.37 -11.01 -6.66
N ALA A 35 -8.32 -10.25 -6.33
CA ALA A 35 -8.41 -8.90 -5.77
C ALA A 35 -7.61 -7.90 -6.60
N GLU A 36 -8.10 -6.66 -6.65
CA GLU A 36 -7.42 -5.57 -7.34
C GLU A 36 -6.26 -5.02 -6.48
N MET A 37 -5.19 -4.54 -7.12
CA MET A 37 -4.07 -3.93 -6.39
C MET A 37 -4.51 -2.77 -5.49
N SER A 38 -5.48 -1.97 -5.95
CA SER A 38 -6.03 -0.84 -5.17
C SER A 38 -6.70 -1.31 -3.89
N GLU A 39 -7.46 -2.41 -3.95
CA GLU A 39 -8.16 -3.01 -2.82
C GLU A 39 -7.16 -3.53 -1.79
N ILE A 40 -6.13 -4.26 -2.24
CA ILE A 40 -5.08 -4.77 -1.35
C ILE A 40 -4.32 -3.60 -0.69
N LEU A 41 -3.95 -2.56 -1.45
CA LEU A 41 -3.30 -1.38 -0.88
C LEU A 41 -4.17 -0.66 0.15
N GLU A 42 -5.48 -0.57 -0.10
CA GLU A 42 -6.43 -0.03 0.88
C GLU A 42 -6.44 -0.86 2.16
N ILE A 43 -6.58 -2.18 2.06
CA ILE A 43 -6.61 -3.10 3.20
C ILE A 43 -5.32 -2.99 4.02
N LEU A 44 -4.17 -3.05 3.36
CA LEU A 44 -2.87 -2.96 4.03
C LEU A 44 -2.71 -1.65 4.80
N ILE A 45 -3.12 -0.52 4.22
CA ILE A 45 -3.06 0.78 4.90
C ILE A 45 -4.03 0.80 6.10
N ARG A 46 -5.25 0.28 5.96
CA ARG A 46 -6.23 0.21 7.06
C ARG A 46 -5.70 -0.63 8.23
N GLN A 47 -5.23 -1.83 7.94
CA GLN A 47 -4.67 -2.73 8.95
C GLN A 47 -3.45 -2.11 9.64
N TRP A 48 -2.57 -1.47 8.87
CA TRP A 48 -1.43 -0.77 9.44
C TRP A 48 -1.83 0.35 10.41
N ILE A 49 -2.83 1.16 10.05
CA ILE A 49 -3.36 2.21 10.92
C ILE A 49 -3.99 1.60 12.18
N GLN A 50 -4.80 0.54 12.03
CA GLN A 50 -5.46 -0.16 13.14
C GLN A 50 -4.46 -0.80 14.11
N ALA A 51 -3.34 -1.31 13.60
CA ALA A 51 -2.25 -1.86 14.40
C ALA A 51 -1.38 -0.81 15.11
N GLY A 52 -1.80 0.47 15.14
CA GLY A 52 -1.04 1.55 15.79
C GLY A 52 0.13 2.09 14.96
N ALA A 53 0.13 1.79 13.66
CA ALA A 53 1.12 2.24 12.69
C ALA A 53 2.57 1.91 13.11
N PRO A 54 2.93 0.62 13.23
CA PRO A 54 4.30 0.21 13.49
C PRO A 54 5.18 0.63 12.30
N VAL A 55 6.33 1.25 12.55
CA VAL A 55 7.23 1.68 11.47
C VAL A 55 7.87 0.43 10.86
N PRO A 56 7.67 0.14 9.55
CA PRO A 56 8.28 -1.02 8.93
C PRO A 56 9.82 -0.91 8.93
N GLN A 57 10.50 -1.97 9.32
CA GLN A 57 11.95 -2.07 9.20
C GLN A 57 12.28 -2.55 7.78
N LEU A 58 12.74 -1.64 6.92
CA LEU A 58 13.17 -1.99 5.58
C LEU A 58 14.65 -2.39 5.61
N HIS A 59 14.97 -3.61 5.19
CA HIS A 59 16.35 -4.03 5.02
C HIS A 59 16.97 -3.35 3.80
N SER A 60 18.15 -2.75 3.97
CA SER A 60 18.84 -1.92 2.98
C SER A 60 19.48 -2.69 1.81
N ASN A 61 19.10 -3.95 1.55
CA ASN A 61 19.63 -4.76 0.44
C ASN A 61 19.19 -4.28 -0.96
N LEU A 62 18.64 -3.07 -1.02
CA LEU A 62 17.96 -2.42 -2.14
C LEU A 62 18.88 -1.79 -3.19
N LEU A 63 20.18 -1.76 -2.97
CA LEU A 63 21.10 -0.93 -3.76
C LEU A 63 21.32 -1.41 -5.21
N LYS A 64 20.66 -2.49 -5.66
CA LYS A 64 20.88 -3.07 -7.00
C LYS A 64 19.64 -3.33 -7.85
N GLU A 65 18.43 -3.23 -7.31
CA GLU A 65 17.23 -3.52 -8.10
C GLU A 65 16.59 -2.25 -8.68
N GLU A 66 16.11 -2.36 -9.92
CA GLU A 66 15.31 -1.34 -10.57
C GLU A 66 14.00 -1.14 -9.78
N LEU A 67 13.74 0.10 -9.38
CA LEU A 67 12.51 0.47 -8.70
C LEU A 67 11.43 0.86 -9.72
N GLU A 68 10.26 0.27 -9.59
CA GLU A 68 9.08 0.64 -10.38
C GLU A 68 8.02 1.33 -9.52
N GLU A 69 7.28 2.24 -10.14
CA GLU A 69 6.14 2.89 -9.51
C GLU A 69 4.99 1.89 -9.32
N ILE A 70 4.38 1.92 -8.14
CA ILE A 70 3.11 1.27 -7.84
C ILE A 70 2.07 2.32 -7.43
N LYS A 71 0.84 2.12 -7.88
CA LYS A 71 -0.29 3.02 -7.62
C LYS A 71 -1.52 2.22 -7.23
N GLY A 72 -2.30 2.79 -6.33
CA GLY A 72 -3.65 2.32 -6.00
C GLY A 72 -4.57 3.51 -5.78
N TYR A 73 -5.86 3.29 -5.99
CA TYR A 73 -6.91 4.25 -5.65
C TYR A 73 -7.48 3.88 -4.29
N ILE A 74 -7.42 4.81 -3.34
CA ILE A 74 -7.92 4.60 -1.98
C ILE A 74 -8.83 5.75 -1.56
N PRO A 75 -9.71 5.58 -0.57
CA PRO A 75 -10.54 6.66 -0.05
C PRO A 75 -9.71 7.88 0.41
N LYS A 76 -10.20 9.08 0.12
CA LYS A 76 -9.54 10.36 0.43
C LYS A 76 -9.27 10.52 1.93
N ASN A 77 -10.24 10.16 2.76
CA ASN A 77 -10.10 10.16 4.21
C ASN A 77 -8.97 9.21 4.67
N LEU A 78 -8.88 8.02 4.08
CA LEU A 78 -7.82 7.05 4.39
C LEU A 78 -6.45 7.59 3.99
N LYS A 79 -6.29 8.17 2.80
CA LYS A 79 -5.02 8.80 2.39
C LYS A 79 -4.63 9.96 3.32
N TYR A 80 -5.60 10.75 3.76
CA TYR A 80 -5.36 11.85 4.69
C TYR A 80 -4.86 11.34 6.05
N GLN A 81 -5.54 10.35 6.64
CA GLN A 81 -5.11 9.69 7.87
C GLN A 81 -3.71 9.09 7.73
N PHE A 82 -3.48 8.35 6.64
CA PHE A 82 -2.18 7.76 6.33
C PHE A 82 -1.07 8.82 6.28
N LYS A 83 -1.31 9.95 5.62
CA LYS A 83 -0.36 11.08 5.54
C LYS A 83 -0.05 11.69 6.90
N ILE A 84 -1.07 11.93 7.75
CA ILE A 84 -0.88 12.49 9.09
C ILE A 84 -0.02 11.57 9.94
N ILE A 85 -0.34 10.27 9.96
CA ILE A 85 0.36 9.29 10.77
C ILE A 85 1.81 9.16 10.30
N CYS A 86 2.05 9.07 8.99
CA CYS A 86 3.40 9.08 8.43
C CYS A 86 4.21 10.31 8.88
N LYS A 87 3.60 11.51 8.84
CA LYS A 87 4.23 12.75 9.30
C LYS A 87 4.57 12.70 10.79
N HIS A 88 3.65 12.22 11.62
CA HIS A 88 3.85 12.11 13.07
C HIS A 88 4.97 11.11 13.42
N LYS A 89 5.02 9.97 12.73
CA LYS A 89 6.05 8.92 12.88
C LYS A 89 7.38 9.26 12.17
N LYS A 90 7.48 10.43 11.53
CA LYS A 90 8.66 10.88 10.75
C LYS A 90 9.09 9.90 9.64
N VAL A 91 8.13 9.27 8.98
CA VAL A 91 8.34 8.36 7.84
C VAL A 91 7.63 8.86 6.60
N THR A 92 8.03 8.38 5.42
CA THR A 92 7.37 8.74 4.17
C THR A 92 6.26 7.73 3.84
N MET A 93 5.18 8.17 3.20
CA MET A 93 4.16 7.25 2.69
C MET A 93 4.77 6.20 1.75
N ARG A 94 5.75 6.58 0.93
CA ARG A 94 6.43 5.66 0.00
C ARG A 94 7.17 4.54 0.74
N SER A 95 7.93 4.88 1.78
CA SER A 95 8.66 3.89 2.58
C SER A 95 7.72 2.98 3.35
N VAL A 96 6.61 3.52 3.88
CA VAL A 96 5.60 2.68 4.55
C VAL A 96 4.93 1.74 3.56
N LEU A 97 4.46 2.24 2.40
CA LEU A 97 3.85 1.39 1.37
C LEU A 97 4.78 0.27 0.94
N TYR A 98 6.06 0.58 0.75
CA TYR A 98 7.02 -0.44 0.41
C TYR A 98 7.14 -1.47 1.54
N GLY A 99 7.27 -1.05 2.80
CA GLY A 99 7.27 -1.98 3.94
C GLY A 99 6.04 -2.88 4.00
N LEU A 100 4.85 -2.30 3.82
CA LEU A 100 3.58 -3.04 3.84
C LEU A 100 3.51 -4.09 2.73
N ILE A 101 3.87 -3.71 1.50
CA ILE A 101 3.86 -4.62 0.35
C ILE A 101 4.89 -5.74 0.57
N THR A 102 6.07 -5.41 1.10
CA THR A 102 7.13 -6.38 1.39
C THR A 102 6.64 -7.42 2.40
N GLN A 103 6.15 -6.97 3.55
CA GLN A 103 5.65 -7.86 4.59
C GLN A 103 4.51 -8.75 4.10
N TRP A 104 3.56 -8.17 3.35
CA TRP A 104 2.45 -8.94 2.81
C TRP A 104 2.88 -10.02 1.82
N VAL A 105 3.83 -9.70 0.94
CA VAL A 105 4.41 -10.68 0.00
C VAL A 105 5.20 -11.75 0.74
N GLU A 106 5.99 -11.38 1.76
CA GLU A 106 6.73 -12.32 2.63
C GLU A 106 5.79 -13.27 3.40
N MET A 107 4.60 -12.80 3.77
CA MET A 107 3.53 -13.61 4.39
C MET A 107 2.71 -14.43 3.37
N GLY A 108 3.17 -14.54 2.11
CA GLY A 108 2.49 -15.32 1.08
C GLY A 108 1.16 -14.72 0.63
N GLY A 109 1.00 -13.40 0.73
CA GLY A 109 -0.23 -12.71 0.39
C GLY A 109 -1.38 -12.96 1.36
N SER A 110 -1.10 -13.35 2.60
CA SER A 110 -2.12 -13.52 3.64
C SER A 110 -2.56 -12.16 4.20
N ILE A 111 -3.86 -11.98 4.34
CA ILE A 111 -4.47 -10.88 5.08
C ILE A 111 -5.04 -11.54 6.34
N GLU A 112 -4.25 -11.61 7.41
CA GLU A 112 -4.77 -12.13 8.68
C GLU A 112 -5.89 -11.21 9.18
N SER A 113 -6.97 -11.83 9.68
CA SER A 113 -8.22 -11.19 10.14
C SER A 113 -8.18 -10.89 11.63
#